data_AF-A0A4R3Y9H1-F1
#
_entry.id   AF-A0A4R3Y9H1-F1
#
_cell.length_a   1.000
_cell.length_b   1.000
_cell.length_c   1.000
_cell.angle_alpha   90.00
_cell.angle_beta   90.00
_cell.angle_gamma   90.00
#
_symmetry.space_group_name_H-M   'P 1'
#
loop_
_entity.id
_entity.type
_entity.pdbx_description
1 polymer ?
#
loop_
_entity_poly.entity_id
_entity_poly.type
_entity_poly.pdbx_seq_one_letter_code
_entity_poly.pdbx_strand_id
1 'polypeptide(L)'
;MVEKYSDETLAYTLALDVCDRWKVANGYKTLSADDLSAVKAWVSTSRGLISKSPYLQELAVKGIDGLMARQHQIKSEGGALKLVSA
;
A
#
# COMPACT_ATOMS: atom_id res chain seq x y z
N MET A 1 -6.81 22.01 18.18
CA MET A 1 -6.19 22.09 16.84
C MET A 1 -6.38 20.74 16.19
N VAL A 2 -7.21 20.65 15.14
CA VAL A 2 -7.32 19.41 14.36
C VAL A 2 -6.04 19.33 13.56
N GLU A 3 -5.13 18.44 13.93
CA GLU A 3 -3.95 18.12 13.13
C GLU A 3 -4.45 17.77 11.73
N LYS A 4 -4.17 18.65 10.77
CA LYS A 4 -4.44 18.37 9.35
C LYS A 4 -3.47 17.27 8.96
N TYR A 5 -3.88 16.02 9.12
CA TYR A 5 -3.19 14.92 8.46
C TYR A 5 -3.23 15.21 6.97
N SER A 6 -2.07 15.45 6.36
CA SER A 6 -1.96 15.57 4.92
C SER A 6 -2.57 14.33 4.27
N ASP A 7 -3.34 14.52 3.21
CA ASP A 7 -3.93 13.43 2.42
C ASP A 7 -2.90 12.35 2.06
N GLU A 8 -1.62 12.71 1.91
CA GLU A 8 -0.50 11.78 1.70
C GLU A 8 -0.25 10.82 2.88
N THR A 9 -0.23 11.33 4.11
CA THR A 9 -0.04 10.49 5.31
C THR A 9 -1.22 9.55 5.50
N LEU A 10 -2.43 10.04 5.20
CA LEU A 10 -3.66 9.26 5.28
C LEU A 10 -3.70 8.18 4.18
N ALA A 11 -3.33 8.52 2.94
CA ALA A 11 -3.20 7.58 1.83
C ALA A 11 -2.17 6.49 2.14
N TYR A 12 -1.02 6.87 2.70
CA TYR A 12 0.04 5.93 3.06
C TYR A 12 -0.39 4.96 4.15
N THR A 13 -1.01 5.47 5.22
CA THR A 13 -1.51 4.64 6.33
C THR A 13 -2.59 3.68 5.85
N LEU A 14 -3.50 4.17 4.99
CA LEU A 14 -4.57 3.36 4.41
C LEU A 14 -4.01 2.27 3.49
N ALA A 15 -3.00 2.58 2.67
CA ALA A 15 -2.35 1.59 1.82
C ALA A 15 -1.70 0.47 2.63
N LEU A 16 -1.05 0.78 3.75
CA LEU A 16 -0.48 -0.22 4.66
C LEU A 16 -1.56 -1.11 5.30
N ASP A 17 -2.66 -0.52 5.77
CA ASP A 17 -3.79 -1.29 6.35
C ASP A 17 -4.39 -2.25 5.32
N VAL A 18 -4.59 -1.79 4.08
CA VAL A 18 -5.06 -2.63 2.98
C VAL A 18 -4.08 -3.75 2.68
N CYS A 19 -2.79 -3.44 2.58
CA CYS A 19 -1.74 -4.42 2.34
C CYS A 19 -1.75 -5.51 3.42
N ASP A 20 -1.88 -5.13 4.69
CA ASP A 20 -1.93 -6.09 5.79
C ASP A 20 -3.19 -6.96 5.74
N ARG A 21 -4.36 -6.37 5.46
CA ARG A 21 -5.62 -7.13 5.28
C ARG A 21 -5.53 -8.11 4.12
N TRP A 22 -4.99 -7.69 2.98
CA TRP A 22 -4.81 -8.56 1.83
C TRP A 22 -3.86 -9.72 2.14
N LYS A 23 -2.77 -9.42 2.84
CA LYS A 23 -1.80 -10.43 3.32
C LYS A 23 -2.47 -11.46 4.21
N VAL A 24 -3.25 -11.03 5.21
CA VAL A 24 -4.00 -11.92 6.11
C VAL A 24 -5.03 -12.74 5.35
N ALA A 25 -5.79 -12.12 4.44
CA ALA A 25 -6.81 -12.79 3.65
C ALA A 25 -6.25 -13.89 2.72
N ASN A 26 -5.02 -13.73 2.24
CA ASN A 26 -4.37 -14.67 1.32
C ASN A 26 -3.31 -15.56 2.01
N GLY A 27 -3.10 -15.42 3.32
CA GLY A 27 -2.15 -16.23 4.09
C GLY A 27 -0.66 -15.93 3.83
N TYR A 28 -0.33 -14.77 3.27
CA TYR A 28 1.06 -14.35 3.06
C TYR A 28 1.71 -13.88 4.38
N LYS A 29 3.04 -14.01 4.49
CA LYS A 29 3.81 -13.44 5.63
C LYS A 29 4.48 -12.11 5.28
N THR A 30 4.79 -11.91 4.00
CA THR A 30 5.47 -10.74 3.45
C THR A 30 4.84 -10.39 2.12
N LEU A 31 4.80 -9.10 1.79
CA LEU A 31 4.26 -8.60 0.53
C LEU A 31 5.43 -8.24 -0.40
N SER A 32 5.43 -8.81 -1.60
CA SER A 32 6.39 -8.48 -2.64
C SER A 32 5.93 -7.27 -3.47
N ALA A 33 6.81 -6.75 -4.33
CA ALA A 33 6.46 -5.70 -5.27
C ALA A 33 5.33 -6.09 -6.22
N ASP A 34 5.35 -7.36 -6.63
CA ASP A 34 4.39 -7.92 -7.57
C ASP A 34 3.01 -8.02 -6.92
N ASP A 35 2.99 -8.36 -5.63
CA ASP A 35 1.77 -8.45 -4.82
C ASP A 35 1.10 -7.08 -4.66
N LEU A 36 1.81 -5.95 -4.70
CA LEU A 36 1.20 -4.61 -4.61
C LEU A 36 0.22 -4.34 -5.77
N SER A 37 0.50 -4.89 -6.96
CA SER A 37 -0.41 -4.82 -8.10
C SER A 37 -1.69 -5.64 -7.83
N ALA A 38 -1.54 -6.82 -7.23
CA ALA A 38 -2.66 -7.66 -6.81
C ALA A 38 -3.49 -7.01 -5.69
N VAL A 39 -2.84 -6.33 -4.75
CA VAL A 39 -3.51 -5.55 -3.69
C VAL A 39 -4.31 -4.40 -4.30
N LYS A 40 -3.74 -3.64 -5.27
CA LYS A 40 -4.45 -2.56 -5.97
C LYS A 40 -5.68 -3.06 -6.72
N ALA A 41 -5.54 -4.19 -7.42
CA ALA A 41 -6.65 -4.86 -8.09
C ALA A 41 -7.71 -5.33 -7.06
N TRP A 42 -7.28 -5.87 -5.93
CA TRP A 42 -8.16 -6.27 -4.83
C TRP A 42 -8.89 -5.10 -4.20
N VAL A 43 -8.27 -3.93 -4.03
CA VAL A 43 -8.97 -2.70 -3.57
C VAL A 43 -10.03 -2.26 -4.58
N SER A 44 -9.72 -2.37 -5.87
CA SER A 44 -10.59 -1.95 -6.96
C SER A 44 -11.80 -2.87 -7.15
N THR A 45 -11.67 -4.14 -6.76
CA THR A 45 -12.68 -5.19 -6.94
C THR A 45 -13.37 -5.63 -5.65
N SER A 46 -12.72 -5.45 -4.49
CA SER A 46 -13.28 -5.80 -3.20
C SER A 46 -14.42 -4.88 -2.86
N ARG A 47 -15.64 -5.44 -2.89
CA ARG A 47 -16.87 -4.85 -2.33
C ARG A 47 -16.83 -4.68 -0.79
N GLY A 48 -15.64 -4.56 -0.21
CA GLY A 48 -15.41 -4.40 1.23
C GLY A 48 -15.58 -2.95 1.71
N LEU A 49 -15.12 -2.67 2.94
CA LEU A 49 -15.26 -1.37 3.63
C LEU A 49 -14.79 -0.16 2.82
N ILE A 50 -13.78 -0.32 1.95
CA ILE A 50 -13.21 0.75 1.13
C ILE A 50 -14.05 1.02 -0.12
N SER A 51 -14.73 0.01 -0.67
CA SER A 51 -15.65 0.18 -1.81
C SER A 51 -16.91 0.99 -1.46
N LYS A 52 -17.19 1.17 -0.16
CA LYS A 52 -18.30 2.04 0.31
C LYS A 52 -17.98 3.53 0.22
N SER A 53 -16.72 3.90 0.02
CA SER A 53 -16.32 5.31 -0.16
C SER A 53 -15.32 5.44 -1.31
N PRO A 54 -15.72 5.96 -2.47
CA PRO A 54 -14.83 6.10 -3.64
C PRO A 54 -13.60 6.94 -3.31
N TYR A 55 -13.74 7.93 -2.42
CA TYR A 55 -12.60 8.73 -1.94
C TYR A 55 -11.56 7.91 -1.16
N LEU A 56 -11.99 7.00 -0.27
CA LEU A 56 -11.07 6.10 0.43
C LEU A 56 -10.43 5.10 -0.53
N GLN A 57 -11.17 4.65 -1.53
CA GLN A 57 -10.64 3.79 -2.59
C GLN A 57 -9.54 4.50 -3.38
N GLU A 58 -9.77 5.74 -3.82
CA GLU A 58 -8.76 6.55 -4.51
C GLU A 58 -7.53 6.82 -3.63
N LEU A 59 -7.73 7.13 -2.34
CA LEU A 59 -6.63 7.32 -1.39
C LEU A 59 -5.79 6.06 -1.21
N ALA A 60 -6.43 4.90 -1.05
CA ALA A 60 -5.75 3.62 -0.92
C ALA A 60 -4.93 3.30 -2.19
N VAL A 61 -5.51 3.52 -3.38
CA VAL A 61 -4.82 3.33 -4.66
C VAL A 61 -3.62 4.28 -4.78
N LYS A 62 -3.78 5.57 -4.47
CA LYS A 62 -2.67 6.54 -4.48
C LYS A 62 -1.55 6.15 -3.53
N GLY A 63 -1.88 5.68 -2.32
CA GLY A 63 -0.90 5.21 -1.36
C GLY A 63 -0.15 3.96 -1.85
N ILE A 64 -0.85 3.01 -2.49
CA ILE A 64 -0.23 1.82 -3.09
C ILE A 64 0.69 2.21 -4.26
N ASP A 65 0.26 3.11 -5.14
CA ASP A 65 1.10 3.62 -6.23
C ASP A 65 2.37 4.32 -5.68
N GLY A 66 2.25 5.06 -4.57
CA GLY A 66 3.40 5.64 -3.86
C GLY A 66 4.37 4.59 -3.31
N LEU A 67 3.84 3.48 -2.75
CA LEU A 67 4.66 2.34 -2.30
C LEU A 67 5.40 1.67 -3.47
N MET A 68 4.71 1.44 -4.59
CA MET A 68 5.30 0.86 -5.79
C MET A 68 6.39 1.77 -6.37
N ALA A 69 6.12 3.08 -6.49
CA ALA A 69 7.09 4.05 -7.00
C ALA A 69 8.37 4.09 -6.16
N ARG A 70 8.24 4.05 -4.82
CA ARG A 70 9.40 4.02 -3.91
C ARG A 70 10.19 2.73 -4.04
N GLN A 71 9.53 1.59 -4.25
CA GLN A 71 10.19 0.32 -4.46
C GLN A 71 10.89 0.24 -5.82
N HIS A 72 10.31 0.84 -6.86
CA HIS A 72 10.96 0.98 -8.17
C HIS A 72 12.20 1.88 -8.11
N GLN A 73 12.18 2.97 -7.33
CA GLN A 73 13.40 3.78 -7.09
C GLN A 73 14.49 2.94 -6.44
N ILE A 74 14.17 2.19 -5.38
CA ILE A 74 15.13 1.32 -4.68
C ILE A 74 15.71 0.23 -5.61
N LYS A 75 14.89 -0.36 -6.50
CA LYS A 75 15.35 -1.35 -7.49
C LYS A 75 16.16 -0.73 -8.63
N SER A 76 15.81 0.46 -9.08
CA SER A 76 16.48 1.14 -10.20
C SER A 76 17.87 1.65 -9.83
N GLU A 77 18.17 1.81 -8.54
CA GLU A 77 19.52 2.16 -8.05
C GLU A 77 20.49 0.97 -7.92
N GLY A 78 20.10 -0.26 -8.28
CA GLY A 78 21.03 -1.40 -8.29
C GLY A 78 21.65 -1.74 -6.92
N GLY A 79 20.97 -1.38 -5.82
CA GLY A 79 21.45 -1.61 -4.47
C GLY A 79 20.80 -2.84 -3.85
N ALA A 80 21.57 -3.91 -3.65
CA ALA A 80 21.22 -4.96 -2.70
C ALA A 80 20.98 -4.31 -1.33
N LEU A 81 19.71 -4.13 -0.94
CA LEU A 81 19.37 -3.67 0.39
C LEU A 81 19.64 -4.83 1.37
N LYS A 82 20.86 -4.89 1.89
CA LYS A 82 21.13 -5.55 3.17
C LYS A 82 20.33 -4.79 4.23
N LEU A 83 19.14 -5.30 4.57
CA LEU A 83 18.52 -5.00 5.86
C LEU A 83 19.43 -5.64 6.92
N VAL A 84 20.40 -4.87 7.40
CA VAL A 84 21.12 -5.22 8.62
C VAL A 84 20.24 -4.77 9.76
N SER A 85 19.70 -5.74 10.52
CA SER A 85 19.16 -5.49 11.84
C SER A 85 20.27 -4.96 12.72
N ALA A 86 20.08 -3.78 13.30
CA ALA A 86 20.86 -3.25 14.42
C ALA A 86 19.94 -3.09 15.62
#